data_AF-A0A6G4R1S3-F1
#
_entry.id   AF-A0A6G4R1S3-F1
#
_cell.length_a   1.000
_cell.length_b   1.000
_cell.length_c   1.000
_cell.angle_alpha   90.00
_cell.angle_beta   90.00
_cell.angle_gamma   90.00
#
_symmetry.space_group_name_H-M   'P 1'
#
loop_
_entity.id
_entity.type
_entity.pdbx_description
1 polymer ?
#
loop_
_entity_poly.entity_id
_entity_poly.type
_entity_poly.pdbx_seq_one_letter_code
_entity_poly.pdbx_strand_id
1 'polypeptide(L)'
;MKAFKGLLTGRIVPGAAMVASLMMLSGLWGDAAQAASFDCKKAASRIERLVCDDPELNSFDSQLDGAYRGALDRSNQPASVKDRQLAWLKQRDACADVACLSAAYQRQIKQLGAVFDEPPICLSAGSTMDVNACGAEYSRRADRELDRYLAAARKNLTEELSGEFADPEAKSAMAEFDAAQKTWESFRKAECSATYSRYMGGTIRGSMYEGCWQEVTKARTHQVWLNWLQFMDTTPPLMPEPSRQ
;
A
#
# COMPACT_ATOMS: atom_id res chain seq x y z
N MET A 1 5.03 12.96 59.08
CA MET A 1 6.06 12.85 60.13
C MET A 1 7.20 13.78 59.75
N LYS A 2 7.63 14.62 60.70
CA LYS A 2 8.64 15.69 60.53
C LYS A 2 10.06 15.13 60.57
N ALA A 3 10.97 15.97 60.04
CA ALA A 3 12.40 16.11 60.33
C ALA A 3 13.34 15.25 59.45
N PHE A 4 14.49 15.73 58.94
CA PHE A 4 15.48 16.61 59.59
C PHE A 4 16.26 17.50 58.59
N LYS A 5 16.75 18.64 59.12
CA LYS A 5 17.65 19.65 58.53
C LYS A 5 19.14 19.27 58.64
N GLY A 6 19.98 19.92 57.83
CA GLY A 6 21.44 20.13 58.01
C GLY A 6 22.15 20.13 56.64
N LEU A 7 22.65 21.21 56.02
CA LEU A 7 23.50 22.36 56.41
C LEU A 7 24.89 21.94 56.89
N LEU A 8 25.92 22.14 56.04
CA LEU A 8 27.08 23.04 56.27
C LEU A 8 28.24 22.84 55.24
N THR A 9 28.73 24.00 54.76
CA THR A 9 30.16 24.40 54.53
C THR A 9 31.01 23.81 53.40
N GLY A 10 31.11 24.57 52.30
CA GLY A 10 32.30 25.31 51.82
C GLY A 10 33.69 24.66 51.69
N ARG A 11 34.29 24.77 50.48
CA ARG A 11 35.58 25.46 50.21
C ARG A 11 35.96 25.41 48.71
N ILE A 12 36.54 26.52 48.24
CA ILE A 12 37.23 26.69 46.95
C ILE A 12 38.70 26.27 47.13
N VAL A 13 39.32 25.67 46.10
CA VAL A 13 40.67 25.99 45.52
C VAL A 13 40.97 24.97 44.39
N PRO A 14 41.74 25.36 43.33
CA PRO A 14 41.78 24.71 42.03
C PRO A 14 43.00 23.80 41.83
N GLY A 15 42.97 22.93 40.82
CA GLY A 15 44.16 22.16 40.44
C GLY A 15 43.90 21.02 39.47
N ALA A 16 44.09 21.32 38.19
CA ALA A 16 44.61 20.47 37.12
C ALA A 16 44.47 18.93 37.21
N ALA A 17 43.77 18.35 36.23
CA ALA A 17 44.32 17.23 35.46
C ALA A 17 43.55 17.09 34.14
N MET A 18 44.27 17.25 33.03
CA MET A 18 43.86 16.86 31.69
C MET A 18 43.46 15.39 31.64
N VAL A 19 42.31 15.09 31.03
CA VAL A 19 42.14 13.83 30.28
C VAL A 19 41.50 14.22 28.95
N ALA A 20 42.28 14.05 27.88
CA ALA A 20 41.82 14.22 26.51
C ALA A 20 40.88 13.06 26.16
N SER A 21 39.57 13.29 26.26
CA SER A 21 38.57 12.39 25.67
C SER A 21 38.33 12.83 24.23
N LEU A 22 39.02 12.16 23.31
CA LEU A 22 38.72 12.18 21.88
C LEU A 22 37.35 11.51 21.69
N MET A 23 36.28 12.30 21.62
CA MET A 23 34.98 11.82 21.16
C MET A 23 35.12 11.42 19.69
N MET A 24 35.27 10.12 19.43
CA MET A 24 35.00 9.57 18.10
C MET A 24 33.50 9.71 17.85
N LEU A 25 33.11 10.74 17.10
CA LEU A 25 31.87 10.76 16.33
C LEU A 25 31.99 9.69 15.24
N SER A 26 31.79 8.43 15.61
CA SER A 26 31.58 7.36 14.64
C SER A 26 30.12 7.41 14.22
N GLY A 27 29.89 7.87 12.99
CA GLY A 27 28.57 8.05 12.42
C GLY A 27 27.70 6.80 12.52
N LEU A 28 26.52 6.98 13.10
CA LEU A 28 25.39 6.09 12.88
C LEU A 28 24.86 6.40 11.48
N TRP A 29 25.39 5.71 10.48
CA TRP A 29 24.75 5.65 9.17
C TRP A 29 23.57 4.70 9.34
N GLY A 30 22.40 5.26 9.65
CA GLY A 30 21.15 4.54 9.54
C GLY A 30 20.90 4.24 8.06
N ASP A 31 21.02 2.98 7.67
CA ASP A 31 20.50 2.53 6.39
C ASP A 31 18.98 2.72 6.42
N ALA A 32 18.48 3.75 5.73
CA ALA A 32 17.06 3.86 5.45
C ALA A 32 16.60 2.57 4.75
N ALA A 33 15.59 1.90 5.31
CA ALA A 33 14.98 0.75 4.65
C ALA A 33 14.39 1.21 3.31
N GLN A 34 15.06 0.90 2.20
CA GLN A 34 14.60 1.30 0.87
C GLN A 34 13.58 0.30 0.34
N ALA A 35 12.35 0.75 0.14
CA ALA A 35 11.22 -0.07 -0.28
C ALA A 35 11.16 -0.27 -1.81
N ALA A 36 12.25 -0.79 -2.41
CA ALA A 36 12.12 -1.46 -3.70
C ALA A 36 11.32 -2.77 -3.49
N SER A 37 10.75 -3.35 -4.55
CA SER A 37 10.11 -4.67 -4.43
C SER A 37 11.11 -5.79 -4.10
N PHE A 38 12.41 -5.47 -4.08
CA PHE A 38 13.54 -6.33 -3.76
C PHE A 38 14.53 -5.66 -2.78
N ASP A 39 15.46 -6.45 -2.25
CA ASP A 39 16.50 -5.96 -1.33
C ASP A 39 17.58 -5.20 -2.10
N CYS A 40 17.65 -3.87 -1.91
CA CYS A 40 18.61 -3.01 -2.58
C CYS A 40 20.08 -3.37 -2.31
N LYS A 41 20.38 -4.03 -1.18
CA LYS A 41 21.74 -4.51 -0.87
C LYS A 41 22.16 -5.68 -1.78
N LYS A 42 21.20 -6.29 -2.48
CA LYS A 42 21.40 -7.42 -3.41
C LYS A 42 21.26 -7.01 -4.88
N ALA A 43 21.18 -5.71 -5.18
CA ALA A 43 21.07 -5.21 -6.55
C ALA A 43 22.27 -5.66 -7.40
N ALA A 44 22.01 -6.50 -8.40
CA ALA A 44 23.01 -7.10 -9.27
C ALA A 44 23.08 -6.40 -10.64
N SER A 45 21.95 -5.95 -11.18
CA SER A 45 21.88 -5.32 -12.51
C SER A 45 22.05 -3.79 -12.47
N ARG A 46 22.36 -3.18 -13.64
CA ARG A 46 22.38 -1.71 -13.79
C ARG A 46 21.03 -1.11 -13.42
N ILE A 47 19.95 -1.74 -13.87
CA ILE A 47 18.58 -1.28 -13.64
C ILE A 47 18.22 -1.37 -12.16
N GLU A 48 18.55 -2.47 -11.48
CA GLU A 48 18.28 -2.63 -10.04
C GLU A 48 19.00 -1.56 -9.22
N ARG A 49 20.25 -1.23 -9.55
CA ARG A 49 20.96 -0.11 -8.91
C ARG A 49 20.28 1.22 -9.15
N LEU A 50 19.89 1.52 -10.41
CA LEU A 50 19.14 2.74 -10.73
C LEU A 50 17.81 2.84 -9.94
N VAL A 51 17.08 1.73 -9.80
CA VAL A 51 15.84 1.66 -9.02
C VAL A 51 16.09 1.89 -7.52
N CYS A 52 17.25 1.47 -7.00
CA CYS A 52 17.60 1.69 -5.60
C CYS A 52 18.15 3.09 -5.31
N ASP A 53 18.80 3.71 -6.29
CA ASP A 53 19.42 5.03 -6.15
C ASP A 53 18.42 6.18 -6.39
N ASP A 54 17.32 5.92 -7.09
CA ASP A 54 16.29 6.91 -7.43
C ASP A 54 14.96 6.62 -6.68
N PRO A 55 14.52 7.50 -5.77
CA PRO A 55 13.29 7.29 -4.99
C PRO A 55 12.01 7.18 -5.83
N GLU A 56 11.94 7.86 -6.98
CA GLU A 56 10.76 7.78 -7.86
C GLU A 56 10.70 6.42 -8.56
N LEU A 57 11.83 5.94 -9.08
CA LEU A 57 11.93 4.59 -9.65
C LEU A 57 11.67 3.50 -8.60
N ASN A 58 12.16 3.69 -7.37
CA ASN A 58 11.89 2.81 -6.24
C ASN A 58 10.39 2.66 -5.98
N SER A 59 9.68 3.79 -5.91
CA SER A 59 8.22 3.81 -5.75
C SER A 59 7.51 3.15 -6.93
N PHE A 60 7.92 3.44 -8.17
CA PHE A 60 7.33 2.77 -9.34
C PHE A 60 7.55 1.26 -9.35
N ASP A 61 8.67 0.77 -8.82
CA ASP A 61 8.93 -0.66 -8.68
C ASP A 61 7.98 -1.33 -7.67
N SER A 62 7.73 -0.68 -6.53
CA SER A 62 6.71 -1.10 -5.57
C SER A 62 5.29 -1.04 -6.14
N GLN A 63 4.94 0.03 -6.85
CA GLN A 63 3.65 0.15 -7.51
C GLN A 63 3.44 -0.92 -8.59
N LEU A 64 4.50 -1.28 -9.32
CA LEU A 64 4.47 -2.35 -10.32
C LEU A 64 4.17 -3.70 -9.67
N ASP A 65 4.79 -4.05 -8.54
CA ASP A 65 4.49 -5.29 -7.81
C ASP A 65 3.01 -5.33 -7.39
N GLY A 66 2.50 -4.24 -6.82
CA GLY A 66 1.09 -4.09 -6.46
C GLY A 66 0.16 -4.26 -7.67
N ALA A 67 0.44 -3.56 -8.78
CA ALA A 67 -0.35 -3.65 -10.01
C ALA A 67 -0.32 -5.04 -10.62
N TYR A 68 0.84 -5.71 -10.58
CA TYR A 68 1.03 -7.06 -11.12
C TYR A 68 0.25 -8.10 -10.33
N ARG A 69 0.30 -8.07 -8.99
CA ARG A 69 -0.55 -8.91 -8.13
C ARG A 69 -2.03 -8.63 -8.40
N GLY A 70 -2.39 -7.35 -8.57
CA GLY A 70 -3.71 -6.90 -9.04
C GLY A 70 -4.17 -7.64 -10.29
N ALA A 71 -3.36 -7.56 -11.35
CA ALA A 71 -3.64 -8.17 -12.63
C ALA A 71 -3.77 -9.70 -12.56
N LEU A 72 -2.94 -10.37 -11.76
CA LEU A 72 -3.02 -11.82 -11.58
C LEU A 72 -4.36 -12.26 -10.95
N ASP A 73 -4.85 -11.51 -9.98
CA ASP A 73 -6.09 -11.87 -9.26
C ASP A 73 -7.37 -11.55 -10.05
N ARG A 74 -7.29 -10.57 -10.96
CA ARG A 74 -8.40 -10.17 -11.84
C ARG A 74 -8.46 -10.97 -13.13
N SER A 75 -7.34 -11.54 -13.57
CA SER A 75 -7.27 -12.29 -14.82
C SER A 75 -7.73 -13.73 -14.66
N ASN A 76 -8.42 -14.25 -15.67
CA ASN A 76 -8.68 -15.68 -15.81
C ASN A 76 -7.55 -16.41 -16.55
N GLN A 77 -6.55 -15.68 -17.04
CA GLN A 77 -5.38 -16.20 -17.75
C GLN A 77 -4.08 -15.73 -17.07
N PRO A 78 -3.84 -16.07 -15.79
CA PRO A 78 -2.67 -15.60 -15.04
C PRO A 78 -1.33 -16.03 -15.66
N ALA A 79 -1.29 -17.14 -16.40
CA ALA A 79 -0.12 -17.53 -17.18
C ALA A 79 0.22 -16.50 -18.28
N SER A 80 -0.79 -16.01 -19.00
CA SER A 80 -0.60 -14.98 -20.02
C SER A 80 -0.14 -13.64 -19.42
N VAL A 81 -0.63 -13.29 -18.24
CA VAL A 81 -0.16 -12.11 -17.48
C VAL A 81 1.32 -12.27 -17.10
N LYS A 82 1.73 -13.45 -16.62
CA LYS A 82 3.13 -13.77 -16.31
C LYS A 82 4.03 -13.66 -17.54
N ASP A 83 3.62 -14.24 -18.66
CA ASP A 83 4.40 -14.22 -19.91
C ASP A 83 4.60 -12.80 -20.43
N ARG A 84 3.53 -11.98 -20.40
CA ARG A 84 3.63 -10.55 -20.76
C ARG A 84 4.55 -9.79 -19.82
N GLN A 85 4.50 -10.07 -18.52
CA GLN A 85 5.38 -9.42 -17.54
C GLN A 85 6.85 -9.79 -17.79
N LEU A 86 7.16 -11.07 -18.08
CA LEU A 86 8.51 -11.51 -18.44
C LEU A 86 9.01 -10.86 -19.73
N ALA A 87 8.14 -10.72 -20.73
CA ALA A 87 8.47 -10.00 -21.95
C ALA A 87 8.74 -8.51 -21.69
N TRP A 88 7.96 -7.88 -20.80
CA TRP A 88 8.16 -6.48 -20.41
C TRP A 88 9.49 -6.25 -19.69
N LEU A 89 9.96 -7.18 -18.84
CA LEU A 89 11.27 -7.06 -18.18
C LEU A 89 12.41 -6.88 -19.19
N LYS A 90 12.35 -7.54 -20.35
CA LYS A 90 13.33 -7.35 -21.43
C LYS A 90 13.31 -5.94 -22.01
N GLN A 91 12.12 -5.33 -22.09
CA GLN A 91 11.96 -3.95 -22.57
C GLN A 91 12.49 -2.96 -21.53
N ARG A 92 12.20 -3.20 -20.24
CA ARG A 92 12.73 -2.42 -19.11
C ARG A 92 14.26 -2.43 -19.11
N ASP A 93 14.86 -3.61 -19.27
CA ASP A 93 16.31 -3.77 -19.20
C ASP A 93 17.07 -3.12 -20.37
N ALA A 94 16.37 -2.80 -21.47
CA ALA A 94 16.89 -2.05 -22.59
C ALA A 94 16.94 -0.52 -22.36
N CYS A 95 16.37 0.00 -21.28
CA CYS A 95 16.36 1.45 -21.02
C CYS A 95 17.75 2.03 -20.76
N ALA A 96 18.06 3.15 -21.41
CA ALA A 96 19.36 3.81 -21.32
C ALA A 96 19.52 4.65 -20.04
N ASP A 97 18.44 5.26 -19.55
CA ASP A 97 18.44 6.24 -18.47
C ASP A 97 17.17 6.16 -17.59
N VAL A 98 17.12 7.01 -16.56
CA VAL A 98 16.01 7.14 -15.63
C VAL A 98 14.72 7.54 -16.34
N ALA A 99 14.77 8.50 -17.27
CA ALA A 99 13.58 8.97 -17.99
C ALA A 99 12.92 7.86 -18.80
N CYS A 100 13.71 7.03 -19.50
CA CYS A 100 13.21 5.84 -20.19
C CYS A 100 12.55 4.87 -19.21
N LEU A 101 13.20 4.62 -18.07
CA LEU A 101 12.77 3.65 -17.10
C LEU A 101 11.47 4.07 -16.41
N SER A 102 11.37 5.33 -15.96
CA SER A 102 10.13 5.91 -15.41
C SER A 102 8.97 5.77 -16.39
N ALA A 103 9.19 6.12 -17.66
CA ALA A 103 8.15 5.99 -18.68
C ALA A 103 7.76 4.52 -18.95
N ALA A 104 8.71 3.59 -18.87
CA ALA A 104 8.44 2.14 -19.00
C ALA A 104 7.60 1.61 -17.84
N TYR A 105 7.93 1.99 -16.61
CA TYR A 105 7.16 1.63 -15.41
C TYR A 105 5.74 2.18 -15.46
N GLN A 106 5.56 3.48 -15.68
CA GLN A 106 4.23 4.12 -15.73
C GLN A 106 3.31 3.46 -16.77
N ARG A 107 3.84 3.18 -17.98
CA ARG A 107 3.07 2.47 -19.01
C ARG A 107 2.66 1.09 -18.56
N GLN A 108 3.56 0.33 -17.93
CA GLN A 108 3.27 -1.03 -17.50
C GLN A 108 2.28 -1.08 -16.34
N ILE A 109 2.45 -0.23 -15.34
CA ILE A 109 1.51 -0.09 -14.21
C ILE A 109 0.10 0.17 -14.75
N LYS A 110 -0.04 1.10 -15.71
CA LYS A 110 -1.33 1.37 -16.38
C LYS A 110 -1.88 0.16 -17.13
N GLN A 111 -1.03 -0.57 -17.86
CA GLN A 111 -1.45 -1.77 -18.61
C GLN A 111 -1.91 -2.90 -17.69
N LEU A 112 -1.21 -3.15 -16.58
CA LEU A 112 -1.58 -4.12 -15.56
C LEU A 112 -2.87 -3.70 -14.84
N GLY A 113 -3.01 -2.40 -14.58
CA GLY A 113 -4.22 -1.79 -14.05
C GLY A 113 -5.44 -2.00 -14.94
N ALA A 114 -5.27 -2.17 -16.25
CA ALA A 114 -6.35 -2.42 -17.21
C ALA A 114 -6.73 -3.90 -17.37
N VAL A 115 -6.04 -4.83 -16.71
CA VAL A 115 -6.37 -6.27 -16.77
C VAL A 115 -7.63 -6.55 -15.96
N PHE A 116 -8.72 -6.84 -16.66
CA PHE A 116 -10.01 -7.25 -16.12
C PHE A 116 -10.64 -8.30 -17.04
N ASP A 117 -10.71 -9.56 -16.59
CA ASP A 117 -11.38 -10.64 -17.33
C ASP A 117 -12.70 -11.00 -16.65
N GLU A 118 -13.76 -11.19 -17.43
CA GLU A 118 -15.07 -11.67 -16.96
C GLU A 118 -14.94 -13.09 -16.35
N PRO A 119 -15.28 -13.36 -15.07
CA PRO A 119 -15.12 -14.69 -14.46
C PRO A 119 -15.77 -15.82 -15.30
N PRO A 120 -15.18 -17.03 -15.38
CA PRO A 120 -15.67 -18.08 -16.27
C PRO A 120 -17.12 -18.49 -16.01
N ILE A 121 -17.55 -18.45 -14.75
CA ILE A 121 -18.94 -18.73 -14.35
C ILE A 121 -19.94 -17.75 -14.97
N CYS A 122 -19.49 -16.57 -15.39
CA CYS A 122 -20.30 -15.49 -15.95
C CYS A 122 -20.44 -15.55 -17.45
N LEU A 123 -19.43 -16.07 -18.14
CA LEU A 123 -19.49 -16.36 -19.56
C LEU A 123 -20.52 -17.46 -19.89
N SER A 124 -20.90 -18.27 -18.90
CA SER A 124 -21.91 -19.32 -18.99
C SER A 124 -23.21 -19.01 -18.26
N ALA A 125 -23.42 -17.76 -17.80
CA ALA A 125 -24.57 -17.44 -16.97
C ALA A 125 -25.89 -17.65 -17.72
N GLY A 126 -26.63 -18.71 -17.36
CA GLY A 126 -27.92 -19.07 -17.96
C GLY A 126 -29.10 -18.87 -17.01
N SER A 127 -28.84 -18.63 -15.73
CA SER A 127 -29.85 -18.48 -14.68
C SER A 127 -29.60 -17.26 -13.79
N THR A 128 -30.63 -16.81 -13.07
CA THR A 128 -30.49 -15.80 -12.02
C THR A 128 -29.50 -16.22 -10.93
N MET A 129 -29.39 -17.52 -10.65
CA MET A 129 -28.42 -18.04 -9.67
C MET A 129 -26.99 -17.82 -10.15
N ASP A 130 -26.72 -18.07 -11.44
CA ASP A 130 -25.39 -17.84 -12.02
C ASP A 130 -25.03 -16.36 -12.02
N VAL A 131 -25.97 -15.49 -12.38
CA VAL A 131 -25.77 -14.02 -12.33
C VAL A 131 -25.47 -13.54 -10.91
N ASN A 132 -26.14 -14.09 -9.90
CA ASN A 132 -25.85 -13.75 -8.50
C ASN A 132 -24.47 -14.28 -8.06
N ALA A 133 -24.11 -15.51 -8.45
CA ALA A 133 -22.80 -16.07 -8.16
C ALA A 133 -21.67 -15.25 -8.82
N CYS A 134 -21.92 -14.73 -10.02
CA CYS A 134 -21.05 -13.79 -10.70
C CYS A 134 -20.85 -12.49 -9.94
N GLY A 135 -21.94 -11.84 -9.55
CA GLY A 135 -21.87 -10.63 -8.72
C GLY A 135 -21.03 -10.86 -7.46
N ALA A 136 -21.22 -11.99 -6.79
CA ALA A 136 -20.45 -12.35 -5.60
C ALA A 136 -18.96 -12.61 -5.87
N GLU A 137 -18.56 -13.14 -7.03
CA GLU A 137 -17.14 -13.25 -7.40
C GLU A 137 -16.52 -11.88 -7.66
N TYR A 138 -17.24 -10.99 -8.34
CA TYR A 138 -16.78 -9.61 -8.56
C TYR A 138 -16.62 -8.83 -7.25
N SER A 139 -17.59 -8.93 -6.35
CA SER A 139 -17.49 -8.37 -4.99
C SER A 139 -16.26 -8.90 -4.25
N ARG A 140 -16.00 -10.22 -4.33
CA ARG A 140 -14.80 -10.83 -3.74
C ARG A 140 -13.50 -10.35 -4.38
N ARG A 141 -13.48 -10.04 -5.68
CA ARG A 141 -12.32 -9.41 -6.35
C ARG A 141 -12.07 -8.01 -5.82
N ALA A 142 -13.13 -7.21 -5.68
CA ALA A 142 -13.04 -5.86 -5.10
C ALA A 142 -12.55 -5.91 -3.64
N ASP A 143 -13.01 -6.88 -2.84
CA ASP A 143 -12.54 -7.09 -1.46
C ASP A 143 -11.04 -7.43 -1.42
N ARG A 144 -10.58 -8.37 -2.26
CA ARG A 144 -9.14 -8.71 -2.36
C ARG A 144 -8.30 -7.53 -2.80
N GLU A 145 -8.85 -6.62 -3.60
CA GLU A 145 -8.16 -5.37 -3.96
C GLU A 145 -8.10 -4.43 -2.76
N LEU A 146 -9.22 -4.16 -2.08
CA LEU A 146 -9.22 -3.36 -0.86
C LEU A 146 -8.24 -3.89 0.19
N ASP A 147 -8.21 -5.20 0.45
CA ASP A 147 -7.31 -5.83 1.41
C ASP A 147 -5.83 -5.56 1.12
N ARG A 148 -5.44 -5.52 -0.17
CA ARG A 148 -4.06 -5.16 -0.56
C ARG A 148 -3.73 -3.72 -0.22
N TYR A 149 -4.65 -2.78 -0.45
CA TYR A 149 -4.45 -1.38 -0.11
C TYR A 149 -4.45 -1.15 1.40
N LEU A 150 -5.32 -1.85 2.14
CA LEU A 150 -5.29 -1.82 3.61
C LEU A 150 -3.97 -2.38 4.15
N ALA A 151 -3.46 -3.49 3.59
CA ALA A 151 -2.17 -4.04 3.98
C ALA A 151 -1.00 -3.08 3.68
N ALA A 152 -1.00 -2.44 2.51
CA ALA A 152 -0.01 -1.43 2.16
C ALA A 152 -0.07 -0.22 3.12
N ALA A 153 -1.27 0.26 3.45
CA ALA A 153 -1.43 1.41 4.35
C ALA A 153 -0.93 1.09 5.76
N ARG A 154 -1.24 -0.11 6.28
CA ARG A 154 -0.71 -0.57 7.57
C ARG A 154 0.81 -0.72 7.55
N LYS A 155 1.37 -1.23 6.46
CA LYS A 155 2.83 -1.32 6.31
C LYS A 155 3.46 0.07 6.37
N ASN A 156 2.94 1.03 5.60
CA ASN A 156 3.42 2.42 5.62
C ASN A 156 3.35 3.04 7.02
N LEU A 157 2.19 2.94 7.69
CA LEU A 157 2.02 3.44 9.05
C LEU A 157 3.01 2.78 10.04
N THR A 158 3.29 1.50 9.87
CA THR A 158 4.27 0.82 10.74
C THR A 158 5.68 1.38 10.54
N GLU A 159 6.07 1.65 9.29
CA GLU A 159 7.37 2.23 8.94
C GLU A 159 7.49 3.68 9.45
N GLU A 160 6.46 4.51 9.27
CA GLU A 160 6.41 5.87 9.81
C GLU A 160 6.47 5.90 11.35
N LEU A 161 5.71 5.03 12.03
CA LEU A 161 5.64 4.97 13.50
C LEU A 161 6.86 4.33 14.17
N SER A 162 7.73 3.66 13.39
CA SER A 162 8.98 3.06 13.89
C SER A 162 10.25 3.80 13.44
N GLY A 163 10.10 4.82 12.59
CA GLY A 163 11.21 5.63 12.10
C GLY A 163 11.86 6.52 13.16
N GLU A 164 13.05 7.05 12.84
CA GLU A 164 13.82 7.95 13.70
C GLU A 164 13.03 9.20 14.11
N PHE A 165 12.11 9.66 13.25
CA PHE A 165 11.26 10.83 13.45
C PHE A 165 9.82 10.47 13.86
N ALA A 166 9.59 9.24 14.34
CA ALA A 166 8.25 8.81 14.73
C ALA A 166 7.65 9.72 15.81
N ASP A 167 6.50 10.33 15.49
CA ASP A 167 5.74 11.14 16.43
C ASP A 167 5.08 10.24 17.51
N PRO A 168 5.39 10.41 18.80
CA PRO A 168 4.76 9.66 19.88
C PRO A 168 3.24 9.81 19.93
N GLU A 169 2.69 10.91 19.41
CA GLU A 169 1.25 11.20 19.37
C GLU A 169 0.56 10.52 18.17
N ALA A 170 1.29 10.25 17.09
CA ALA A 170 0.77 9.53 15.91
C ALA A 170 0.50 8.02 16.17
N LYS A 171 0.88 7.49 17.33
CA LYS A 171 0.69 6.07 17.67
C LYS A 171 -0.77 5.60 17.65
N SER A 172 -1.74 6.52 17.79
CA SER A 172 -3.16 6.17 17.66
C SER A 172 -3.61 6.00 16.20
N ALA A 173 -2.85 6.50 15.21
CA ALA A 173 -3.25 6.51 13.81
C ALA A 173 -3.56 5.11 13.27
N MET A 174 -2.76 4.09 13.63
CA MET A 174 -3.05 2.70 13.26
C MET A 174 -4.38 2.20 13.85
N ALA A 175 -4.61 2.48 15.14
CA ALA A 175 -5.83 2.06 15.82
C ALA A 175 -7.07 2.78 15.27
N GLU A 176 -6.93 4.07 14.93
CA GLU A 176 -7.98 4.88 14.32
C GLU A 176 -8.27 4.44 12.88
N PHE A 177 -7.24 4.12 12.11
CA PHE A 177 -7.36 3.54 10.77
C PHE A 177 -8.17 2.24 10.79
N ASP A 178 -7.81 1.31 11.68
CA ASP A 178 -8.51 0.03 11.84
C ASP A 178 -9.94 0.22 12.36
N ALA A 179 -10.16 1.15 13.28
CA ALA A 179 -11.51 1.49 13.77
C ALA A 179 -12.39 2.10 12.67
N ALA A 180 -11.83 2.99 11.84
CA ALA A 180 -12.51 3.56 10.69
C ALA A 180 -12.86 2.48 9.66
N GLN A 181 -11.93 1.57 9.38
CA GLN A 181 -12.16 0.45 8.46
C GLN A 181 -13.28 -0.49 8.95
N LYS A 182 -13.26 -0.88 10.23
CA LYS A 182 -14.31 -1.72 10.84
C LYS A 182 -15.69 -1.04 10.81
N THR A 183 -15.73 0.25 11.09
CA THR A 183 -16.97 1.04 11.01
C THR A 183 -17.48 1.10 9.58
N TRP A 184 -16.58 1.30 8.61
CA TRP A 184 -16.92 1.31 7.20
C TRP A 184 -17.47 -0.04 6.70
N GLU A 185 -16.93 -1.17 7.16
CA GLU A 185 -17.48 -2.50 6.82
C GLU A 185 -18.93 -2.66 7.28
N SER A 186 -19.24 -2.12 8.45
CA SER A 186 -20.61 -2.08 8.98
C SER A 186 -21.51 -1.19 8.13
N PHE A 187 -21.02 -0.01 7.72
CA PHE A 187 -21.71 0.87 6.77
C PHE A 187 -22.01 0.16 5.45
N ARG A 188 -21.00 -0.45 4.81
CA ARG A 188 -21.16 -1.18 3.54
C ARG A 188 -22.24 -2.25 3.65
N LYS A 189 -22.20 -3.05 4.72
CA LYS A 189 -23.22 -4.09 4.96
C LYS A 189 -24.62 -3.48 5.08
N ALA A 190 -24.77 -2.41 5.86
CA ALA A 190 -26.07 -1.76 6.07
C ALA A 190 -26.60 -1.15 4.76
N GLU A 191 -25.76 -0.42 4.04
CA GLU A 191 -26.10 0.24 2.77
C GLU A 191 -26.54 -0.78 1.70
N CYS A 192 -25.76 -1.85 1.53
CA CYS A 192 -26.09 -2.86 0.54
C CYS A 192 -27.30 -3.71 0.95
N SER A 193 -27.53 -3.93 2.26
CA SER A 193 -28.77 -4.55 2.74
C SER A 193 -30.01 -3.67 2.47
N ALA A 194 -29.89 -2.35 2.60
CA ALA A 194 -30.95 -1.42 2.23
C ALA A 194 -31.22 -1.47 0.72
N THR A 195 -30.16 -1.53 -0.10
CA THR A 195 -30.28 -1.74 -1.55
C THR A 195 -31.00 -3.04 -1.86
N TYR A 196 -30.60 -4.17 -1.29
CA TYR A 196 -31.30 -5.45 -1.44
C TYR A 196 -32.79 -5.34 -1.05
N SER A 197 -33.07 -4.67 0.08
CA SER A 197 -34.41 -4.49 0.62
C SER A 197 -35.33 -3.74 -0.35
N ARG A 198 -34.80 -2.68 -1.00
CA ARG A 198 -35.50 -1.91 -2.04
C ARG A 198 -35.96 -2.77 -3.22
N TYR A 199 -35.23 -3.83 -3.55
CA TYR A 199 -35.50 -4.70 -4.70
C TYR A 199 -36.11 -6.06 -4.32
N MET A 200 -36.57 -6.27 -3.07
CA MET A 200 -37.01 -7.60 -2.61
C MET A 200 -38.13 -8.27 -3.42
N GLY A 201 -38.99 -7.48 -4.07
CA GLY A 201 -40.06 -8.01 -4.92
C GLY A 201 -39.60 -8.61 -6.25
N GLY A 202 -38.31 -8.47 -6.61
CA GLY A 202 -37.77 -8.90 -7.90
C GLY A 202 -36.62 -9.91 -7.78
N THR A 203 -36.27 -10.51 -8.92
CA THR A 203 -35.13 -11.43 -9.06
C THR A 203 -33.78 -10.72 -9.15
N ILE A 204 -33.77 -9.41 -9.45
CA ILE A 204 -32.55 -8.58 -9.56
C ILE A 204 -31.92 -8.20 -8.22
N ARG A 205 -32.59 -8.45 -7.09
CA ARG A 205 -32.13 -8.03 -5.74
C ARG A 205 -30.71 -8.46 -5.39
N GLY A 206 -30.30 -9.65 -5.83
CA GLY A 206 -28.93 -10.15 -5.65
C GLY A 206 -27.93 -9.31 -6.44
N SER A 207 -28.18 -9.13 -7.74
CA SER A 207 -27.36 -8.27 -8.60
C SER A 207 -27.26 -6.82 -8.07
N MET A 208 -28.34 -6.26 -7.53
CA MET A 208 -28.32 -4.92 -6.94
C MET A 208 -27.50 -4.86 -5.64
N TYR A 209 -27.58 -5.88 -4.79
CA TYR A 209 -26.75 -5.99 -3.59
C TYR A 209 -25.26 -6.08 -3.95
N GLU A 210 -24.91 -6.96 -4.89
CA GLU A 210 -23.52 -7.17 -5.31
C GLU A 210 -22.96 -5.93 -6.04
N GLY A 211 -23.78 -5.25 -6.84
CA GLY A 211 -23.40 -3.97 -7.45
C GLY A 211 -23.09 -2.90 -6.39
N CYS A 212 -23.95 -2.74 -5.38
CA CYS A 212 -23.66 -1.86 -4.24
C CYS A 212 -22.34 -2.22 -3.56
N TRP A 213 -22.11 -3.52 -3.31
CA TRP A 213 -20.91 -3.98 -2.61
C TRP A 213 -19.66 -3.59 -3.38
N GLN A 214 -19.64 -3.82 -4.69
CA GLN A 214 -18.53 -3.47 -5.57
C GLN A 214 -18.26 -1.97 -5.55
N GLU A 215 -19.27 -1.14 -5.81
CA GLU A 215 -19.11 0.32 -5.90
C GLU A 215 -18.62 0.93 -4.59
N VAL A 216 -19.23 0.55 -3.47
CA VAL A 216 -18.82 1.04 -2.15
C VAL A 216 -17.40 0.59 -1.82
N THR A 217 -17.02 -0.64 -2.17
CA THR A 217 -15.67 -1.19 -1.94
C THR A 217 -14.62 -0.49 -2.79
N LYS A 218 -14.86 -0.28 -4.08
CA LYS A 218 -13.96 0.48 -4.97
C LYS A 218 -13.75 1.91 -4.48
N ALA A 219 -14.83 2.59 -4.08
CA ALA A 219 -14.75 3.93 -3.52
C ALA A 219 -13.90 3.97 -2.23
N ARG A 220 -14.03 2.95 -1.37
CA ARG A 220 -13.18 2.85 -0.17
C ARG A 220 -11.73 2.58 -0.51
N THR A 221 -11.44 1.70 -1.48
CA THR A 221 -10.06 1.46 -1.94
C THR A 221 -9.42 2.76 -2.41
N HIS A 222 -10.14 3.58 -3.18
CA HIS A 222 -9.66 4.90 -3.61
C HIS A 222 -9.44 5.87 -2.44
N GLN A 223 -10.35 5.91 -1.46
CA GLN A 223 -10.15 6.72 -0.25
C GLN A 223 -8.93 6.28 0.57
N VAL A 224 -8.70 4.96 0.71
CA VAL A 224 -7.52 4.42 1.40
C VAL A 224 -6.26 4.85 0.65
N TRP A 225 -6.27 4.73 -0.68
CA TRP A 225 -5.16 5.18 -1.52
C TRP A 225 -4.87 6.68 -1.36
N LEU A 226 -5.90 7.51 -1.47
CA LEU A 226 -5.77 8.97 -1.40
C LEU A 226 -5.25 9.45 -0.05
N ASN A 227 -5.70 8.85 1.05
CA ASN A 227 -5.42 9.37 2.39
C ASN A 227 -4.22 8.73 3.08
N TRP A 228 -3.83 7.52 2.67
CA TRP A 228 -2.83 6.72 3.40
C TRP A 228 -1.68 6.22 2.53
N LEU A 229 -1.75 6.38 1.21
CA LEU A 229 -0.75 5.89 0.26
C LEU A 229 -0.29 6.96 -0.73
N GLN A 230 -0.76 8.19 -0.58
CA GLN A 230 -0.28 9.38 -1.28
C GLN A 230 0.44 10.32 -0.32
N PHE A 231 1.31 11.16 -0.88
CA PHE A 231 1.98 12.23 -0.19
C PHE A 231 1.44 13.58 -0.67
N MET A 232 1.48 14.59 0.19
CA MET A 232 1.02 15.94 -0.15
C MET A 232 2.00 16.74 -1.03
N ASP A 233 3.20 16.20 -1.23
CA ASP A 233 4.25 16.77 -2.06
C ASP A 233 4.36 16.04 -3.41
N THR A 234 5.50 16.15 -4.09
CA THR A 234 5.74 15.48 -5.38
C THR A 234 6.18 14.02 -5.23
N THR A 235 6.21 13.47 -4.01
CA THR A 235 6.62 12.09 -3.77
C THR A 235 5.60 11.13 -4.41
N PRO A 236 6.04 10.18 -5.24
CA PRO A 236 5.12 9.25 -5.89
C PRO A 236 4.40 8.33 -4.88
N PRO A 237 3.15 7.94 -5.16
CA PRO A 237 2.36 7.15 -4.23
C PRO A 237 2.92 5.73 -4.03
N LEU A 238 2.66 5.14 -2.87
CA LEU A 238 3.16 3.80 -2.51
C LEU A 238 2.47 2.67 -3.28
N MET A 239 1.25 2.92 -3.76
CA MET A 239 0.45 1.99 -4.57
C MET A 239 -0.10 2.73 -5.79
N PRO A 240 -0.38 2.02 -6.90
CA PRO A 240 -1.02 2.64 -8.06
C PRO A 240 -2.42 3.18 -7.68
N GLU A 241 -2.94 4.14 -8.44
CA GLU A 241 -4.35 4.55 -8.28
C GLU A 241 -5.26 3.35 -8.61
N PRO A 242 -6.18 2.96 -7.71
CA PRO A 242 -7.12 1.87 -7.99
C PRO A 242 -8.08 2.28 -9.10
N SER A 243 -8.50 1.32 -9.93
CA SER A 243 -9.42 1.60 -11.03
C SER A 243 -10.78 2.09 -10.53
N ARG A 244 -11.35 3.10 -11.20
CA ARG A 244 -12.71 3.61 -10.89
C ARG A 244 -13.85 2.91 -11.66
N GLN A 245 -13.54 1.83 -12.38
CA GLN A 245 -14.54 1.06 -13.14
C GLN A 245 -15.42 0.29 -12.18
#